data_AF-A0AAV4NHS3-F1
#
_entry.id   AF-A0AAV4NHS3-F1
#
_cell.length_a   1.000
_cell.length_b   1.000
_cell.length_c   1.000
_cell.angle_alpha   90.00
_cell.angle_beta   90.00
_cell.angle_gamma   90.00
#
_symmetry.space_group_name_H-M   'P 1'
#
loop_
_entity.id
_entity.type
_entity.pdbx_description
1 polymer ?
#
loop_
_entity_poly.entity_id
_entity_poly.type
_entity_poly.pdbx_seq_one_letter_code
_entity_poly.pdbx_strand_id
1 'polypeptide(L)'
;MWRTNVIFILLLVISFIFYTEQTQQRSSRSHSIHKRSCNVRGEECFKDIECCTGECVCSKNACKCGNRPKVKVSKLMQPQSMAQRLICRYR
;
A
#
# COMPACT_ATOMS: atom_id res chain seq x y z
N MET A 1 -21.30 -36.63 -46.46
CA MET A 1 -19.89 -36.44 -46.04
C MET A 1 -19.46 -34.98 -45.90
N TRP A 2 -19.89 -34.05 -46.78
CA TRP A 2 -19.44 -32.64 -46.65
C TRP A 2 -20.03 -31.90 -45.42
N ARG A 3 -21.30 -32.16 -45.10
CA ARG A 3 -21.99 -31.56 -43.95
C ARG A 3 -21.38 -31.92 -42.59
N THR A 4 -20.93 -33.17 -42.43
CA THR A 4 -20.25 -33.62 -41.21
C THR A 4 -18.90 -32.94 -41.05
N ASN A 5 -18.15 -32.79 -42.14
CA ASN A 5 -16.85 -32.10 -42.12
C ASN A 5 -16.98 -30.63 -41.72
N VAL A 6 -18.04 -29.93 -42.16
CA VAL A 6 -18.31 -28.55 -41.74
C VAL A 6 -18.57 -28.47 -40.23
N ILE A 7 -19.33 -29.41 -39.67
CA ILE A 7 -19.63 -29.45 -38.23
C ILE A 7 -18.34 -29.69 -37.43
N PHE A 8 -17.49 -30.62 -37.86
CA PHE A 8 -16.20 -30.89 -37.20
C PHE A 8 -15.28 -29.67 -37.22
N ILE A 9 -15.22 -28.95 -38.35
CA ILE A 9 -14.41 -27.71 -38.46
C ILE A 9 -14.94 -26.64 -37.51
N LEU A 10 -16.26 -26.46 -37.42
CA LEU A 10 -16.86 -25.47 -36.50
C LEU A 10 -16.54 -25.78 -35.03
N LEU A 11 -16.59 -27.05 -34.63
CA LEU A 11 -16.25 -27.46 -33.26
C LEU A 11 -14.78 -27.16 -32.92
N LEU A 12 -13.86 -27.44 -33.85
CA LEU A 12 -12.44 -27.14 -33.65
C LEU A 12 -12.18 -25.63 -33.49
N VAL A 13 -12.87 -24.79 -34.28
CA VAL A 13 -12.74 -23.33 -34.20
C VAL A 13 -13.25 -22.81 -32.85
N ILE A 14 -14.40 -23.31 -32.35
CA ILE A 14 -14.96 -22.90 -31.06
C ILE A 14 -14.03 -23.30 -29.91
N SER A 15 -13.48 -24.52 -29.93
CA SER A 15 -12.51 -24.96 -28.93
C SER A 15 -11.24 -24.11 -28.94
N PHE A 16 -10.75 -23.71 -30.11
CA PHE A 16 -9.58 -22.84 -30.23
C PHE A 16 -9.84 -21.45 -29.65
N ILE A 17 -10.99 -20.84 -29.96
CA ILE A 17 -11.39 -19.54 -29.39
C ILE A 17 -11.46 -19.62 -27.85
N PHE A 18 -12.09 -20.67 -27.32
CA PHE A 18 -12.20 -20.86 -25.87
C PHE A 18 -10.84 -21.08 -25.19
N TYR A 19 -9.90 -21.76 -25.88
CA TYR A 19 -8.53 -21.92 -25.41
C TYR A 19 -7.78 -20.58 -25.33
N THR A 20 -7.96 -19.70 -26.32
CA THR A 20 -7.34 -18.36 -26.30
C THR A 20 -7.85 -17.51 -25.13
N GLU A 21 -9.15 -17.55 -24.84
CA GLU A 21 -9.77 -16.84 -23.71
C GLU A 21 -9.24 -17.31 -22.35
N GLN A 22 -8.92 -18.60 -22.20
CA GLN A 22 -8.36 -19.13 -20.94
C GLN A 22 -6.98 -18.57 -20.60
N THR A 23 -6.16 -18.23 -21.60
CA THR A 23 -4.79 -17.71 -21.33
C THR A 23 -4.79 -16.31 -20.75
N GLN A 24 -5.86 -15.54 -20.92
CA GLN A 24 -6.01 -14.19 -20.34
C GLN A 24 -6.56 -14.19 -18.91
N GLN A 25 -7.11 -15.34 -18.45
CA GLN A 25 -7.63 -15.51 -17.08
C GLN A 25 -6.63 -16.14 -16.10
N ARG A 26 -5.35 -16.30 -16.45
CA ARG A 26 -4.28 -16.32 -15.43
C ARG A 26 -4.17 -14.92 -14.86
N SER A 27 -5.15 -14.62 -14.00
CA SER A 27 -5.22 -13.59 -13.00
C SER A 27 -3.85 -13.01 -12.75
N SER A 28 -3.57 -11.89 -13.43
CA SER A 28 -2.75 -10.84 -12.87
C SER A 28 -3.41 -10.56 -11.53
N ARG A 29 -2.92 -11.25 -10.49
CA ARG A 29 -3.32 -11.09 -9.11
C ARG A 29 -2.93 -9.66 -8.80
N SER A 30 -3.83 -8.74 -9.12
CA SER A 30 -3.66 -7.34 -8.87
C SER A 30 -3.61 -7.25 -7.35
N HIS A 31 -2.40 -7.17 -6.83
CA HIS A 31 -2.16 -6.74 -5.48
C HIS A 31 -2.63 -5.29 -5.47
N SER A 32 -3.94 -5.09 -5.27
CA SER A 32 -4.47 -3.78 -4.91
C SER A 32 -3.85 -3.48 -3.56
N ILE A 33 -2.70 -2.81 -3.59
CA ILE A 33 -2.16 -2.13 -2.42
C ILE A 33 -3.25 -1.12 -2.09
N HIS A 34 -4.14 -1.53 -1.19
CA HIS A 34 -5.18 -0.66 -0.67
C HIS A 34 -4.42 0.47 0.00
N LYS A 35 -4.39 1.62 -0.66
CA LYS A 35 -3.68 2.80 -0.19
C LYS A 35 -4.39 3.21 1.08
N ARG A 36 -3.88 2.74 2.23
CA ARG A 36 -4.40 3.12 3.54
C ARG A 36 -4.46 4.64 3.53
N SER A 37 -5.60 5.21 3.89
CA SER A 37 -5.72 6.66 4.07
C SER A 37 -4.60 7.07 4.99
N CYS A 38 -3.70 7.91 4.47
CA CYS A 38 -2.58 8.44 5.23
C CYS A 38 -2.97 9.84 5.71
N ASN A 39 -2.38 10.22 6.82
CA ASN A 39 -2.64 11.46 7.52
C ASN A 39 -1.70 12.54 6.98
N VAL A 40 -2.25 13.72 6.72
CA VAL A 40 -1.49 14.87 6.25
C VAL A 40 -0.87 15.62 7.43
N ARG A 41 0.03 16.56 7.15
CA ARG A 41 0.72 17.32 8.21
C ARG A 41 -0.27 18.01 9.15
N GLY A 42 -0.06 17.87 10.45
CA GLY A 42 -0.88 18.44 11.51
C GLY A 42 -2.05 17.56 11.98
N GLU A 43 -2.34 16.47 11.27
CA GLU A 43 -3.31 15.47 11.72
C GLU A 43 -2.72 14.55 12.78
N GLU A 44 -3.59 14.01 13.62
CA GLU A 44 -3.18 13.10 14.68
C GLU A 44 -2.64 11.79 14.11
N CYS A 45 -1.62 11.24 14.77
CA CYS A 45 -1.01 9.99 14.37
C CYS A 45 -0.55 9.21 15.58
N PHE A 46 -0.43 7.90 15.42
CA PHE A 46 0.18 7.01 16.40
C PHE A 46 1.50 6.46 15.87
N LYS A 47 1.57 6.19 14.55
CA LYS A 47 2.74 5.59 13.91
C LYS A 47 3.21 6.41 12.72
N ASP A 48 4.51 6.33 12.43
CA ASP A 48 5.10 7.03 11.27
C ASP A 48 4.47 6.62 9.95
N ILE A 49 4.08 5.35 9.81
CA ILE A 49 3.43 4.81 8.60
C ILE A 49 2.05 5.40 8.32
N GLU A 50 1.43 6.04 9.31
CA GLU A 50 0.16 6.72 9.12
C GLU A 50 0.34 8.05 8.41
N CYS A 51 1.51 8.68 8.46
CA CYS A 51 1.73 9.98 7.84
C CYS A 51 2.05 9.85 6.35
N CYS A 52 1.34 10.60 5.49
CA CYS A 52 1.60 10.60 4.04
C CYS A 52 3.00 11.11 3.70
N THR A 53 3.44 12.13 4.44
CA THR A 53 4.76 12.78 4.28
C THR A 53 5.29 13.16 5.65
N GLY A 54 6.44 12.60 6.03
CA GLY A 54 7.10 12.88 7.31
C GLY A 54 6.96 11.74 8.32
N GLU A 55 7.00 12.08 9.60
CA GLU A 55 6.95 11.15 10.72
C GLU A 55 5.93 11.60 11.74
N CYS A 56 5.53 10.68 12.61
CA CYS A 56 4.65 11.00 13.71
C CYS A 56 5.45 11.64 14.84
N VAL A 57 5.18 12.92 15.12
CA VAL A 57 5.90 13.70 16.12
C VAL A 57 5.01 13.93 17.33
N CYS A 58 5.38 13.34 18.47
CA CYS A 58 4.69 13.54 19.75
C CYS A 58 5.26 14.72 20.53
N SER A 59 4.37 15.65 20.90
CA SER A 59 4.57 16.59 22.01
C SER A 59 3.91 16.04 23.27
N LYS A 60 4.09 16.71 24.42
CA LYS A 60 3.65 16.23 25.75
C LYS A 60 2.20 15.70 25.81
N ASN A 61 1.29 16.23 24.98
CA ASN A 61 -0.14 15.93 25.04
C ASN A 61 -0.74 15.35 23.74
N ALA A 62 -0.04 15.45 22.60
CA ALA A 62 -0.60 15.05 21.31
C ALA A 62 0.50 14.69 20.31
N CYS A 63 0.18 13.76 19.41
CA CYS A 63 1.07 13.26 18.36
C CYS A 63 0.48 13.62 17.01
N LYS A 64 1.27 14.28 16.17
CA LYS A 64 0.81 14.79 14.87
C LYS A 64 1.82 14.54 13.77
N CYS A 65 1.34 14.33 12.56
CA CYS A 65 2.19 14.16 11.38
C CYS A 65 2.95 15.45 11.10
N GLY A 66 4.27 15.35 11.01
CA GLY A 66 5.11 16.52 10.88
C GLY A 66 6.51 16.21 10.37
N ASN A 67 7.29 17.27 10.21
CA ASN A 67 8.70 17.12 9.91
C ASN A 67 9.46 16.80 11.20
N ARG A 68 10.47 15.94 11.11
CA ARG A 68 11.41 15.76 12.22
C ARG A 68 11.91 17.13 12.67
N PRO A 69 11.88 17.45 13.97
CA PRO A 69 12.61 18.60 14.46
C PRO A 69 14.07 18.40 14.08
N LYS A 70 14.62 19.32 13.26
CA LYS A 70 16.04 19.34 12.95
C LYS A 70 16.76 19.59 14.27
N VAL A 71 17.31 18.53 14.85
CA VAL A 71 18.09 18.63 16.08
C VAL A 71 19.27 19.53 15.76
N LYS A 72 19.29 20.75 16.31
CA LYS A 72 20.52 21.55 16.31
C LYS A 72 21.53 20.75 17.12
N VAL A 73 22.60 20.30 16.46
CA VAL A 73 23.59 19.35 17.01
C VAL A 73 24.20 19.84 18.33
N SER A 74 24.09 21.14 18.62
CA SER A 74 24.45 21.79 19.88
C SER A 74 23.56 21.47 21.10
N LYS A 75 22.47 20.68 20.95
CA LYS A 75 21.61 20.20 22.04
C LYS A 75 21.41 18.68 22.03
N LEU A 76 22.42 17.90 21.63
CA LEU A 76 22.37 16.42 21.63
C LEU A 76 22.24 15.78 23.02
N MET A 77 22.25 16.56 24.10
CA MET A 77 22.10 16.09 25.47
C MET A 77 20.68 16.32 26.00
N GLN A 78 19.66 16.01 25.20
CA GLN A 78 18.28 15.93 25.70
C GLN A 78 17.67 14.56 25.39
N PRO A 79 17.36 13.73 26.41
CA PRO A 79 16.77 12.40 26.26
C PRO A 79 15.32 12.41 25.75
N GLN A 80 14.79 13.58 25.38
CA GLN A 80 13.41 13.77 24.94
C GLN A 80 13.12 13.05 23.61
N SER A 81 14.10 12.92 22.71
CA SER A 81 13.89 12.27 21.40
C SER A 81 13.68 10.75 21.49
N MET A 82 14.25 10.09 22.51
CA MET A 82 14.06 8.65 22.75
C MET A 82 12.73 8.39 23.47
N ALA A 83 12.40 9.18 24.48
CA ALA A 83 11.13 9.06 25.21
C ALA A 83 9.91 9.37 24.33
N GLN A 84 9.99 10.39 23.46
CA GLN A 84 8.91 10.75 22.53
C GLN A 84 8.67 9.68 21.46
N ARG A 85 9.72 8.97 21.02
CA ARG A 85 9.59 7.82 20.12
C ARG A 85 8.92 6.62 20.77
N LEU A 86 9.13 6.41 22.08
CA LEU A 86 8.49 5.33 22.82
C LEU A 86 6.97 5.56 22.93
N ILE A 87 6.52 6.81 23.04
CA ILE A 87 5.08 7.14 23.11
C ILE A 87 4.34 6.75 21.82
N CYS A 88 4.92 6.97 20.64
CA CYS A 88 4.36 6.49 19.36
C CYS A 88 4.33 4.96 19.23
N ARG A 89 5.22 4.25 19.94
CA ARG A 89 5.42 2.81 19.75
C ARG A 89 4.49 1.94 20.61
N TYR A 90 4.00 2.47 21.74
CA TYR A 90 3.26 1.73 22.77
C TYR A 90 1.84 2.27 23.07
N ARG A 91 1.33 3.21 22.27
CA ARG A 91 -0.07 3.63 22.31
C ARG A 91 -0.85 2.95 21.20
#